data_AF-A0A525D0L1-F1
#
_entry.id   AF-A0A525D0L1-F1
#
_cell.length_a   1.000
_cell.length_b   1.000
_cell.length_c   1.000
_cell.angle_alpha   90.00
_cell.angle_beta   90.00
_cell.angle_gamma   90.00
#
_symmetry.space_group_name_H-M   'P 1'
#
loop_
_entity.id
_entity.type
_entity.pdbx_description
1 polymer ?
#
loop_
_entity_poly.entity_id
_entity_poly.type
_entity_poly.pdbx_seq_one_letter_code
_entity_poly.pdbx_strand_id
1 'polypeptide(L)'
;MLPIGTAVVMWGIESIRKKYSSYDSSVEGGGSGYYYSYTGIAAVMDGITLTLLGAAIFITGFIGLFNLQGALISYMKARPGFAMLFAGIFMISASVTQIFGAREENRMSFQMLMSIPKRFFSILVLVLGITLGLAGCFEILMPMAFDRSMDGLVDKIRPPVIR
;
A
#
# COMPACT_ATOMS: atom_id res chain seq x y z
N MET A 1 1.98 -18.58 -7.96
CA MET A 1 1.70 -17.15 -7.73
C MET A 1 0.24 -16.82 -7.97
N LEU A 2 -0.36 -17.18 -9.12
CA LEU A 2 -1.79 -16.88 -9.39
C LEU A 2 -2.77 -17.38 -8.30
N PRO A 3 -2.75 -18.65 -7.86
CA PRO A 3 -3.73 -19.13 -6.88
C PRO A 3 -3.59 -18.42 -5.52
N ILE A 4 -2.35 -18.09 -5.14
CA ILE A 4 -2.04 -17.35 -3.91
C ILE A 4 -2.60 -15.93 -4.00
N GLY A 5 -2.34 -15.22 -5.11
CA GLY A 5 -2.88 -13.89 -5.34
C GLY A 5 -4.41 -13.87 -5.28
N THR A 6 -5.07 -14.82 -5.94
CA THR A 6 -6.53 -14.94 -5.90
C THR A 6 -7.05 -15.22 -4.49
N ALA A 7 -6.41 -16.12 -3.73
CA ALA A 7 -6.81 -16.40 -2.36
C ALA A 7 -6.72 -15.15 -1.46
N VAL A 8 -5.62 -14.39 -1.59
CA VAL A 8 -5.41 -13.16 -0.82
C VAL A 8 -6.43 -12.07 -1.21
N VAL A 9 -6.76 -11.93 -2.50
CA VAL A 9 -7.84 -11.04 -2.97
C VAL A 9 -9.17 -11.42 -2.35
N MET A 10 -9.54 -12.70 -2.39
CA MET A 10 -10.80 -13.19 -1.84
C MET A 10 -10.88 -12.94 -0.34
N TRP A 11 -9.77 -13.16 0.38
CA TRP A 11 -9.69 -12.88 1.81
C TRP A 11 -9.85 -11.39 2.13
N GLY A 12 -9.21 -10.51 1.34
CA GLY A 12 -9.37 -9.06 1.47
C GLY A 12 -10.81 -8.61 1.25
N ILE A 13 -11.48 -9.12 0.21
CA ILE A 13 -12.90 -8.84 -0.08
C ILE A 13 -13.80 -9.33 1.07
N GLU A 14 -13.53 -10.52 1.60
CA GLU A 14 -14.27 -11.07 2.73
C GLU A 14 -14.12 -10.20 3.98
N SER A 15 -12.91 -9.73 4.27
CA SER A 15 -12.62 -8.80 5.37
C SER A 15 -13.38 -7.48 5.24
N ILE A 16 -13.42 -6.90 4.03
CA ILE A 16 -14.23 -5.70 3.72
C ILE A 16 -15.72 -5.95 3.99
N ARG A 17 -16.24 -7.09 3.51
CA ARG A 17 -17.66 -7.44 3.64
C ARG A 17 -18.06 -7.68 5.10
N LYS A 18 -17.25 -8.41 5.85
CA LYS A 18 -17.51 -8.73 7.26
C LYS A 18 -17.18 -7.56 8.21
N LYS A 19 -16.41 -6.56 7.75
CA LYS A 19 -15.87 -5.47 8.57
C LYS A 19 -15.14 -5.99 9.82
N TYR A 20 -14.53 -7.16 9.67
CA TYR A 20 -13.84 -7.89 10.72
C TYR A 20 -12.69 -8.68 10.10
N SER A 21 -11.51 -8.55 10.71
CA SER A 21 -10.30 -9.27 10.32
C SER A 21 -9.64 -9.78 11.60
N SER A 22 -9.35 -11.08 11.66
CA SER A 22 -8.66 -11.70 12.79
C SER A 22 -7.44 -12.44 12.31
N TYR A 23 -6.30 -12.14 12.92
CA TYR A 23 -5.05 -12.85 12.68
C TYR A 23 -4.66 -13.58 13.94
N ASP A 24 -4.43 -14.89 13.81
CA ASP A 24 -3.79 -15.67 14.85
C ASP A 24 -2.28 -15.46 14.71
N SER A 25 -1.67 -14.68 15.62
CA SER A 25 -0.22 -14.62 15.70
C SER A 25 0.27 -15.71 16.66
N SER A 26 -0.01 -16.97 16.31
CA SER A 26 0.64 -18.12 16.91
C SER A 26 2.07 -18.19 16.35
N VAL A 27 2.96 -17.33 16.86
CA VAL A 27 4.40 -17.46 16.65
C VAL A 27 4.82 -18.77 17.29
N GLU A 28 5.41 -19.67 16.50
CA GLU A 28 6.05 -20.92 16.91
C GLU A 28 7.02 -20.68 18.08
N GLY A 29 6.53 -20.80 19.32
CA GLY A 29 7.37 -20.50 20.49
C GLY A 29 6.61 -20.28 21.80
N GLY A 30 5.65 -21.14 22.14
CA GLY A 30 5.22 -21.37 23.53
C GLY A 30 4.65 -20.20 24.36
N GLY A 31 4.42 -19.02 23.77
CA GLY A 31 3.77 -17.89 24.41
C GLY A 31 2.29 -17.81 24.04
N SER A 32 1.43 -17.38 24.95
CA SER A 32 -0.01 -17.15 24.73
C SER A 32 -0.24 -16.40 23.41
N GLY A 33 -0.87 -17.05 22.44
CA GLY A 33 -1.17 -16.46 21.14
C GLY A 33 -1.92 -15.15 21.31
N TYR A 34 -1.38 -14.08 20.73
CA TYR A 34 -2.08 -12.80 20.67
C TYR A 34 -3.00 -12.82 19.45
N TYR A 35 -4.31 -12.74 19.67
CA TYR A 35 -5.27 -12.53 18.61
C TYR A 35 -5.31 -11.04 18.27
N TYR A 36 -4.92 -10.67 17.06
CA TYR A 36 -5.09 -9.30 16.56
C TYR A 36 -6.42 -9.22 15.82
N SER A 37 -7.36 -8.48 16.39
CA SER A 37 -8.69 -8.27 15.80
C SER A 37 -8.83 -6.83 15.33
N TYR A 38 -9.13 -6.64 14.05
CA TYR A 38 -9.55 -5.37 13.49
C TYR A 38 -11.07 -5.34 13.36
N THR A 39 -11.69 -4.21 13.70
CA THR A 39 -13.15 -4.00 13.58
C THR A 39 -13.44 -2.66 12.90
N GLY A 40 -14.54 -2.58 12.13
CA GLY A 40 -15.01 -1.31 11.58
C GLY A 40 -14.10 -0.79 10.46
N ILE A 41 -13.74 0.51 10.51
CA ILE A 41 -12.94 1.17 9.46
C ILE A 41 -11.56 0.52 9.30
N ALA A 42 -10.93 0.12 10.40
CA ALA A 42 -9.62 -0.54 10.37
C ALA A 42 -9.68 -1.87 9.61
N ALA A 43 -10.74 -2.67 9.80
CA ALA A 43 -10.93 -3.93 9.08
C ALA A 43 -11.20 -3.72 7.59
N VAL A 44 -11.96 -2.67 7.23
CA VAL A 44 -12.18 -2.32 5.82
C VAL A 44 -10.87 -1.93 5.14
N MET A 45 -10.04 -1.12 5.80
CA MET A 45 -8.75 -0.67 5.26
C MET A 45 -7.72 -1.80 5.19
N ASP A 46 -7.72 -2.70 6.18
CA ASP A 46 -6.94 -3.94 6.16
C ASP A 46 -7.36 -4.82 4.96
N GLY A 47 -8.66 -5.01 4.77
CA GLY A 47 -9.20 -5.76 3.63
C GLY A 47 -8.88 -5.13 2.27
N ILE A 48 -8.90 -3.80 2.15
CA ILE A 48 -8.42 -3.09 0.95
C ILE A 48 -6.94 -3.37 0.72
N THR A 49 -6.13 -3.27 1.77
CA THR A 49 -4.68 -3.52 1.71
C THR A 49 -4.38 -4.95 1.25
N LEU A 50 -5.06 -5.95 1.82
CA LEU A 50 -4.98 -7.35 1.39
C LEU A 50 -5.42 -7.53 -0.06
N THR A 51 -6.53 -6.91 -0.46
CA THR A 51 -7.04 -7.00 -1.84
C THR A 51 -6.01 -6.47 -2.83
N LEU A 52 -5.40 -5.32 -2.54
CA LEU A 52 -4.34 -4.74 -3.36
C LEU A 52 -3.10 -5.63 -3.39
N LEU A 53 -2.66 -6.15 -2.25
CA LEU A 53 -1.51 -7.06 -2.16
C LEU A 53 -1.74 -8.34 -3.00
N GLY A 54 -2.93 -8.94 -2.86
CA GLY A 54 -3.32 -10.11 -3.63
C GLY A 54 -3.37 -9.82 -5.13
N ALA A 55 -3.90 -8.65 -5.53
CA ALA A 55 -3.91 -8.21 -6.91
C ALA A 55 -2.48 -8.02 -7.46
N ALA A 56 -1.57 -7.44 -6.67
CA ALA A 56 -0.17 -7.31 -7.06
C ALA A 56 0.49 -8.69 -7.28
N ILE A 57 0.32 -9.63 -6.35
CA ILE A 57 0.85 -11.00 -6.47
C ILE A 57 0.26 -11.71 -7.69
N PHE A 58 -1.04 -11.53 -7.94
CA PHE A 58 -1.72 -12.09 -9.10
C PHE A 58 -1.14 -11.52 -10.40
N ILE A 59 -1.02 -10.19 -10.51
CA ILE A 59 -0.45 -9.51 -11.68
C ILE A 59 1.00 -9.95 -11.91
N THR A 60 1.83 -10.02 -10.87
CA THR A 60 3.21 -10.53 -10.99
C THR A 60 3.24 -11.97 -11.50
N GLY A 61 2.36 -12.84 -10.98
CA GLY A 61 2.22 -14.21 -11.47
C GLY A 61 1.79 -14.27 -12.94
N PHE A 62 0.86 -13.42 -13.35
CA PHE A 62 0.38 -13.32 -14.72
C PHE A 62 1.50 -12.87 -15.67
N ILE A 63 2.22 -11.81 -15.30
CA ILE A 63 3.34 -11.28 -16.09
C ILE A 63 4.45 -12.31 -16.25
N GLY A 64 4.72 -13.11 -15.21
CA GLY A 64 5.65 -14.23 -15.28
C GLY A 64 5.24 -15.30 -16.29
N LEU A 65 3.95 -15.63 -16.37
CA LEU A 65 3.44 -16.65 -17.30
C LEU A 65 3.53 -16.22 -18.78
N PHE A 66 3.30 -14.94 -19.05
CA PHE A 66 3.33 -14.39 -20.42
C PHE A 66 4.67 -13.76 -20.80
N ASN A 67 5.68 -13.85 -19.94
CA ASN A 67 7.00 -13.24 -20.12
C ASN A 67 6.94 -11.73 -20.48
N LEU A 68 5.98 -11.00 -19.91
CA LEU A 68 5.71 -9.59 -20.21
C LEU A 68 6.57 -8.62 -19.37
N GLN A 69 7.58 -9.13 -18.69
CA GLN A 69 8.37 -8.38 -17.70
C GLN A 69 9.03 -7.15 -18.32
N GLY A 70 9.68 -7.31 -19.48
CA GLY A 70 10.33 -6.21 -20.19
C GLY A 70 9.35 -5.15 -20.67
N ALA A 71 8.19 -5.57 -21.21
CA ALA A 71 7.15 -4.65 -21.65
C ALA A 71 6.56 -3.85 -20.49
N LEU A 72 6.29 -4.50 -19.35
CA LEU A 72 5.78 -3.84 -18.15
C LEU A 72 6.78 -2.83 -17.60
N ILE A 73 8.06 -3.19 -17.49
CA ILE A 73 9.10 -2.29 -16.97
C ILE A 73 9.23 -1.06 -17.87
N SER A 74 9.26 -1.26 -19.19
CA SER A 74 9.29 -0.15 -20.15
C SER A 74 8.05 0.73 -20.05
N TYR A 75 6.87 0.13 -19.89
CA TYR A 75 5.63 0.87 -19.69
C TYR A 75 5.64 1.68 -18.39
N MET A 76 6.01 1.07 -17.26
CA MET A 76 6.07 1.77 -15.97
C MET A 76 7.11 2.89 -15.94
N LYS A 77 8.22 2.74 -16.69
CA LYS A 77 9.21 3.81 -16.86
C LYS A 77 8.65 4.99 -17.67
N ALA A 78 7.86 4.71 -18.70
CA ALA A 78 7.29 5.74 -19.56
C ALA A 78 6.05 6.41 -18.93
N ARG A 79 5.24 5.64 -18.20
CA ARG A 79 3.97 6.06 -17.60
C ARG A 79 3.83 5.48 -16.19
N PRO A 80 4.50 6.06 -15.17
CA PRO A 80 4.50 5.53 -13.82
C PRO A 80 3.17 5.72 -13.06
N GLY A 81 2.18 6.39 -13.65
CA GLY A 81 1.04 6.95 -12.92
C GLY A 81 0.17 5.91 -12.27
N PHE A 82 -0.03 4.76 -12.95
CA PHE A 82 -0.72 3.62 -12.37
C PHE A 82 0.04 3.02 -11.18
N ALA A 83 1.38 2.95 -11.27
CA ALA A 83 2.20 2.45 -10.17
C ALA A 83 2.18 3.43 -8.98
N MET A 84 2.27 4.73 -9.23
CA MET A 84 2.16 5.78 -8.20
C MET A 84 0.79 5.78 -7.54
N LEU A 85 -0.30 5.68 -8.32
CA LEU A 85 -1.66 5.61 -7.81
C LEU A 85 -1.86 4.36 -6.94
N PHE A 86 -1.44 3.20 -7.45
CA PHE A 86 -1.56 1.94 -6.71
C PHE A 86 -0.76 1.98 -5.40
N ALA A 87 0.50 2.43 -5.45
CA ALA A 87 1.33 2.59 -4.25
C ALA A 87 0.71 3.59 -3.26
N GLY A 88 0.14 4.69 -3.76
CA GLY A 88 -0.53 5.69 -2.95
C GLY A 88 -1.73 5.12 -2.20
N ILE A 89 -2.64 4.42 -2.90
CA ILE A 89 -3.81 3.79 -2.27
C ILE A 89 -3.37 2.73 -1.24
N PHE A 90 -2.36 1.92 -1.56
CA PHE A 90 -1.82 0.91 -0.65
C PHE A 90 -1.22 1.54 0.62
N MET A 91 -0.45 2.61 0.49
CA MET A 91 0.11 3.35 1.63
C MET A 91 -0.99 3.97 2.48
N ILE A 92 -2.01 4.58 1.86
CA ILE A 92 -3.15 5.15 2.58
C ILE A 92 -3.87 4.07 3.38
N SER A 93 -4.23 2.94 2.77
CA SER A 93 -4.96 1.87 3.45
C SER A 93 -4.15 1.25 4.59
N ALA A 94 -2.86 1.02 4.37
CA ALA A 94 -1.95 0.50 5.40
C ALA A 94 -1.78 1.49 6.57
N SER A 95 -1.55 2.77 6.28
CA SER A 95 -1.41 3.82 7.30
C SER A 95 -2.68 3.99 8.12
N VAL A 96 -3.86 4.00 7.49
CA VAL A 96 -5.13 4.11 8.22
C VAL A 96 -5.31 2.92 9.16
N THR A 97 -5.00 1.71 8.71
CA THR A 97 -5.06 0.49 9.53
C THR A 97 -4.15 0.61 10.76
N GLN A 98 -2.93 1.13 10.60
CA GLN A 98 -1.99 1.32 11.71
C GLN A 98 -2.39 2.45 12.68
N ILE A 99 -3.01 3.52 12.19
CA ILE A 99 -3.48 4.64 13.02
C ILE A 99 -4.61 4.19 13.95
N PHE A 100 -5.58 3.45 13.42
CA PHE A 100 -6.69 2.92 14.21
C PHE A 100 -6.27 1.74 15.10
N GLY A 101 -5.25 0.99 14.70
CA GLY A 101 -4.66 -0.10 15.46
C GLY A 101 -5.58 -1.31 15.63
N ALA A 102 -5.04 -2.38 16.21
CA ALA A 102 -5.83 -3.53 16.60
C ALA A 102 -6.62 -3.22 17.88
N ARG A 103 -7.77 -3.88 18.07
CA ARG A 103 -8.63 -3.66 19.24
C ARG A 103 -7.91 -3.98 20.55
N GLU A 104 -6.99 -4.94 20.52
CA GLU A 104 -6.20 -5.41 21.65
C GLU A 104 -5.10 -4.40 22.06
N GLU A 105 -4.48 -3.71 21.09
CA GLU A 105 -3.42 -2.70 21.31
C GLU A 105 -3.94 -1.48 22.10
N ASN A 106 -5.25 -1.25 22.07
CA ASN A 106 -5.92 -0.15 22.78
C ASN A 106 -6.33 -0.49 24.24
N ARG A 107 -6.04 -1.70 24.76
CA ARG A 107 -6.46 -2.10 26.12
C ARG A 107 -5.42 -1.86 27.21
N MET A 108 -4.13 -1.80 26.87
CA MET A 108 -3.07 -1.61 27.86
C MET A 108 -2.42 -0.23 27.68
N SER A 109 -2.43 0.60 28.73
CA SER A 109 -1.89 1.98 28.69
C SER A 109 -0.40 2.03 28.29
N PHE A 110 0.37 0.98 28.61
CA PHE A 110 1.77 0.86 28.20
C PHE A 110 1.93 0.59 26.69
N GLN A 111 1.03 -0.21 26.10
CA GLN A 111 1.03 -0.46 24.65
C GLN A 111 0.62 0.80 23.86
N MET A 112 -0.29 1.62 24.41
CA MET A 112 -0.62 2.92 23.82
C MET A 112 0.59 3.85 23.75
N LEU A 113 1.43 3.92 24.79
CA LEU A 113 2.63 4.75 24.78
C LEU A 113 3.63 4.29 23.71
N MET A 114 3.85 2.98 23.59
CA MET A 114 4.70 2.38 22.55
C MET A 114 4.14 2.56 21.14
N SER A 115 2.83 2.80 21.00
CA SER A 115 2.18 3.03 19.70
C SER A 115 2.37 4.46 19.16
N ILE A 116 2.83 5.43 19.97
CA ILE A 116 2.97 6.83 19.54
C ILE A 116 3.96 6.99 18.38
N PRO A 117 5.21 6.46 18.43
CA PRO A 117 6.14 6.54 17.31
C PRO A 117 5.61 5.86 16.05
N LYS A 118 4.93 4.72 16.22
CA LYS A 118 4.27 3.97 15.15
C LYS A 118 3.22 4.84 14.46
N ARG A 119 2.29 5.44 15.22
CA ARG A 119 1.24 6.33 14.68
C ARG A 119 1.83 7.54 13.98
N PHE A 120 2.88 8.15 14.53
CA PHE A 120 3.57 9.27 13.89
C PHE A 120 4.15 8.87 12.53
N PHE A 121 4.84 7.73 12.48
CA PHE A 121 5.34 7.18 11.22
C PHE A 121 4.21 6.87 10.24
N SER A 122 3.09 6.28 10.71
CA SER A 122 1.93 6.01 9.87
C SER A 122 1.34 7.29 9.26
N ILE A 123 1.34 8.41 9.98
CA ILE A 123 0.90 9.71 9.46
C ILE A 123 1.85 10.20 8.35
N LEU A 124 3.17 10.06 8.52
CA LEU A 124 4.13 10.42 7.46
C LEU A 124 3.90 9.57 6.20
N VAL A 125 3.72 8.26 6.37
CA VAL A 125 3.40 7.34 5.26
C VAL A 125 2.05 7.68 4.63
N LEU A 126 1.07 8.15 5.42
CA LEU A 126 -0.24 8.57 4.91
C LEU A 126 -0.09 9.80 3.99
N VAL A 127 0.66 10.81 4.42
CA VAL A 127 0.92 12.02 3.62
C VAL A 127 1.66 11.67 2.34
N LEU A 128 2.66 10.79 2.42
CA LEU A 128 3.37 10.28 1.24
C LEU A 128 2.43 9.55 0.29
N GLY A 129 1.56 8.67 0.82
CA GLY A 129 0.57 7.93 0.05
C GLY A 129 -0.43 8.83 -0.66
N ILE A 130 -0.93 9.87 0.00
CA ILE A 130 -1.80 10.89 -0.62
C ILE A 130 -1.05 11.61 -1.74
N THR A 131 0.20 12.02 -1.49
CA THR A 131 1.02 12.72 -2.49
C THR A 131 1.24 11.86 -3.73
N LEU A 132 1.58 10.58 -3.55
CA LEU A 132 1.73 9.62 -4.64
C LEU A 132 0.42 9.34 -5.37
N GLY A 133 -0.68 9.19 -4.63
CA GLY A 133 -2.01 8.98 -5.21
C GLY A 133 -2.44 10.16 -6.09
N LEU A 134 -2.24 11.39 -5.61
CA LEU A 134 -2.52 12.60 -6.36
C LEU A 134 -1.60 12.76 -7.57
N ALA A 135 -0.30 12.48 -7.43
CA ALA A 135 0.65 12.50 -8.55
C ALA A 135 0.28 11.47 -9.63
N GLY A 136 -0.10 10.26 -9.23
CA GLY A 136 -0.56 9.21 -10.14
C GLY A 136 -1.86 9.59 -10.86
N CYS A 137 -2.85 10.12 -10.13
CA CYS A 137 -4.08 10.66 -10.74
C CYS A 137 -3.77 11.80 -11.72
N PHE A 138 -2.86 12.70 -11.35
CA PHE A 138 -2.49 13.83 -12.20
C PHE A 138 -1.84 13.37 -13.51
N GLU A 139 -0.94 12.39 -13.48
CA GLU A 139 -0.38 11.81 -14.70
C GLU A 139 -1.44 11.12 -15.56
N ILE A 140 -2.31 10.30 -14.96
CA ILE A 140 -3.32 9.53 -15.70
C ILE A 140 -4.32 10.46 -16.38
N LEU A 141 -4.77 11.52 -15.70
CA LEU A 141 -5.77 12.45 -16.21
C LEU A 141 -5.18 13.49 -17.16
N MET A 142 -3.93 13.93 -16.94
CA MET A 142 -3.29 15.02 -17.67
C MET A 142 -1.83 14.70 -18.04
N PRO A 143 -1.59 13.69 -18.90
CA PRO A 143 -0.23 13.19 -19.18
C PRO A 143 0.69 14.28 -19.76
N MET A 144 0.18 15.13 -20.65
CA MET A 144 0.97 16.22 -21.25
C MET A 144 1.40 17.29 -20.22
N ALA A 145 0.56 17.55 -19.20
CA ALA A 145 0.89 18.52 -18.16
C ALA A 145 1.88 17.94 -17.15
N PHE A 146 1.78 16.64 -16.88
CA PHE A 146 2.73 15.90 -16.05
C PHE A 146 4.12 15.90 -16.69
N ASP A 147 4.22 15.55 -17.98
CA ASP A 147 5.49 15.50 -18.72
C ASP A 147 6.22 16.86 -18.64
N ARG A 148 5.51 17.98 -18.92
CA ARG A 148 6.07 19.34 -18.80
C ARG A 148 6.55 19.69 -17.39
N SER A 149 5.83 19.23 -16.37
CA SER A 149 6.15 19.50 -14.98
C SER A 149 7.40 18.74 -14.53
N MET A 150 7.57 17.50 -15.01
CA MET A 150 8.77 16.71 -14.74
C MET A 150 9.99 17.26 -15.47
N ASP A 151 9.86 17.66 -16.75
CA ASP A 151 10.95 18.28 -17.49
C ASP A 151 11.47 19.53 -16.76
N GLY A 152 10.57 20.42 -16.32
CA GLY A 152 10.95 21.61 -15.56
C GLY A 152 11.56 21.32 -14.19
N LEU A 153 11.23 20.19 -13.56
CA LEU A 153 11.84 19.76 -12.29
C LEU A 153 13.26 19.21 -12.52
N VAL A 154 13.42 18.37 -13.55
CA VAL A 154 14.70 17.76 -13.93
C VAL A 154 15.70 18.83 -14.35
N ASP A 155 15.26 19.83 -15.12
CA ASP A 155 16.11 20.95 -15.56
C ASP A 155 16.64 21.78 -14.40
N LYS A 156 15.85 21.94 -13.32
CA LYS A 156 16.29 22.63 -12.09
C LYS A 156 17.30 21.83 -11.27
N ILE A 157 17.26 20.50 -11.35
CA ILE A 157 18.13 19.61 -10.56
C ILE A 157 19.42 19.30 -11.31
N ARG A 158 19.44 19.40 -12.65
CA ARG A 158 20.66 19.18 -13.43
C ARG A 158 21.73 20.23 -13.09
N PRO A 159 22.95 19.82 -12.68
CA PRO A 159 24.04 20.76 -12.52
C PRO A 159 24.40 21.38 -13.88
N PRO A 160 24.83 22.66 -13.92
CA PRO A 160 25.25 23.29 -15.16
C PRO A 160 26.42 22.50 -15.74
N VAL A 161 26.29 22.07 -17.00
CA VAL A 161 27.39 21.43 -17.73
C VAL A 161 28.41 22.53 -18.04
N ILE A 162 29.47 22.62 -17.22
CA ILE A 162 30.62 23.48 -17.50
C ILE A 162 31.32 22.85 -18.72
N ARG A 163 31.23 23.53 -19.86
CA ARG A 163 31.99 23.20 -21.07
C ARG A 163 33.33 23.91 -21.06
#